data_AF-A0A218NLY6-F1
#
_entry.id   AF-A0A218NLY6-F1
#
_cell.length_a   1.000
_cell.length_b   1.000
_cell.length_c   1.000
_cell.angle_alpha   90.00
_cell.angle_beta   90.00
_cell.angle_gamma   90.00
#
_symmetry.space_group_name_H-M   'P 1'
#
loop_
_entity.id
_entity.type
_entity.pdbx_description
1 polymer ?
#
loop_
_entity_poly.entity_id
_entity_poly.type
_entity_poly.pdbx_seq_one_letter_code
_entity_poly.pdbx_strand_id
1 'polypeptide(L)'
;MEIKLDFTKSSQENGNHYYEEAKRLEGKIERAEEATSALRAKAEEEKSRESEVKTKIIKVQEKKWYEKFHWFFTTGNLLAIGGRDAQQNELLNSKYFEDHDLFFHANIFGASVVILKDGLNASKDDKEECAQFSASYSSAWNKMQGEVDVYCMRRDQVSKSTNKGSLGTGSFLLKGEREWYRNTNLKLVAIVENEKLEVLPYKRFLHIENTEQIKRVIIEIGRIQKSDAAKKISSILKYDDINTIMQQLPAGTFSLE
;
A
#
# COMPACT_ATOMS: atom_id res chain seq x y z
N MET A 1 -1.70 64.39 -23.94
CA MET A 1 -3.03 64.11 -23.35
C MET A 1 -3.94 65.24 -23.80
N GLU A 2 -4.82 64.97 -24.76
CA GLU A 2 -5.81 65.96 -25.21
C GLU A 2 -7.02 65.88 -24.28
N ILE A 3 -7.45 67.03 -23.76
CA ILE A 3 -8.57 67.13 -22.81
C ILE A 3 -9.73 67.81 -23.54
N LYS A 4 -10.89 67.15 -23.58
CA LYS A 4 -12.10 67.73 -24.19
C LYS A 4 -12.70 68.75 -23.23
N LEU A 5 -12.71 70.02 -23.61
CA LEU A 5 -13.32 71.08 -22.81
C LEU A 5 -14.72 71.38 -23.33
N ASP A 6 -15.68 71.53 -22.41
CA ASP A 6 -17.00 72.03 -22.72
C ASP A 6 -16.94 73.56 -22.80
N PHE A 7 -17.14 74.09 -24.01
CA PHE A 7 -17.09 75.52 -24.30
C PHE A 7 -18.26 76.31 -23.68
N THR A 8 -19.28 75.63 -23.15
CA THR A 8 -20.39 76.26 -22.42
C THR A 8 -20.09 76.50 -20.94
N LYS A 9 -18.94 76.03 -20.43
CA LYS A 9 -18.53 76.10 -19.01
C LYS A 9 -17.24 76.88 -18.83
N SER A 10 -17.05 77.49 -17.66
CA SER A 10 -15.79 78.14 -17.32
C SER A 10 -14.63 77.13 -17.25
N SER A 11 -13.38 77.61 -17.36
CA SER A 11 -12.19 76.76 -17.23
C SER A 11 -12.12 76.09 -15.86
N GLN A 12 -12.59 76.78 -14.81
CA GLN A 12 -12.71 76.25 -13.45
C GLN A 12 -13.76 75.13 -13.36
N GLU A 13 -14.94 75.29 -13.98
CA GLU A 13 -15.99 74.27 -13.98
C GLU A 13 -15.59 73.02 -14.76
N ASN A 14 -14.91 73.17 -15.90
CA ASN A 14 -14.33 72.04 -16.63
C ASN A 14 -13.29 71.31 -15.78
N GLY A 15 -12.41 72.03 -15.08
CA GLY A 15 -11.43 71.45 -14.16
C GLY A 15 -12.08 70.68 -13.02
N ASN A 16 -13.14 71.24 -12.41
CA ASN A 16 -13.87 70.60 -11.32
C ASN A 16 -14.59 69.33 -11.79
N HIS A 17 -15.18 69.32 -12.99
CA HIS A 17 -15.81 68.13 -13.57
C HIS A 17 -14.82 66.97 -13.73
N TYR A 18 -13.62 67.22 -14.27
CA TYR A 18 -12.59 66.19 -14.41
C TYR A 18 -12.06 65.71 -13.06
N TYR A 19 -11.96 66.60 -12.07
CA TYR A 19 -11.55 66.25 -10.72
C TYR A 19 -12.59 65.37 -10.00
N GLU A 20 -13.87 65.70 -10.09
CA GLU A 20 -14.95 64.89 -9.52
C GLU A 20 -15.06 63.52 -10.20
N GLU A 21 -14.88 63.46 -11.52
CA GLU A 21 -14.92 62.20 -12.25
C GLU A 21 -13.71 61.30 -11.91
N ALA A 22 -12.52 61.89 -11.76
CA ALA A 22 -11.34 61.16 -11.30
C ALA A 22 -11.57 60.57 -9.90
N LYS A 23 -12.07 61.37 -8.96
CA LYS A 23 -12.40 60.93 -7.60
C LYS A 23 -13.46 59.82 -7.57
N ARG A 24 -14.45 59.89 -8.46
CA ARG A 24 -15.48 58.85 -8.60
C ARG A 24 -14.90 57.54 -9.15
N LEU A 25 -13.99 57.62 -10.12
CA LEU A 25 -13.31 56.47 -10.70
C LEU A 25 -12.35 55.81 -9.69
N GLU A 26 -11.62 56.60 -8.91
CA GLU A 26 -10.79 56.11 -7.80
C GLU A 26 -11.62 55.31 -6.80
N GLY A 27 -12.75 55.86 -6.34
CA GLY A 27 -13.65 55.13 -5.43
C GLY A 27 -14.36 53.92 -6.05
N LYS A 28 -14.33 53.74 -7.38
CA LYS A 28 -14.77 52.50 -8.04
C LYS A 28 -13.65 51.48 -8.13
N ILE A 29 -12.42 51.91 -8.35
CA ILE A 29 -11.23 51.05 -8.38
C ILE A 29 -11.04 50.42 -6.99
N GLU A 30 -11.06 51.23 -5.93
CA GLU A 30 -10.92 50.76 -4.55
C GLU A 30 -11.96 49.68 -4.19
N ARG A 31 -13.24 49.95 -4.48
CA ARG A 31 -14.32 48.97 -4.26
C ARG A 31 -14.19 47.70 -5.11
N ALA A 32 -13.67 47.82 -6.34
CA ALA A 32 -13.43 46.65 -7.19
C ALA A 32 -12.25 45.81 -6.67
N GLU A 33 -11.20 46.43 -6.14
CA GLU A 33 -10.05 45.76 -5.53
C GLU A 33 -10.46 45.03 -4.24
N GLU A 34 -11.26 45.67 -3.38
CA GLU A 34 -11.82 45.03 -2.18
C GLU A 34 -12.68 43.81 -2.53
N ALA A 35 -13.60 43.94 -3.50
CA ALA A 35 -14.43 42.83 -3.95
C ALA A 35 -13.60 41.68 -4.54
N THR A 36 -12.54 42.01 -5.29
CA THR A 36 -11.65 41.01 -5.91
C THR A 36 -10.82 40.29 -4.85
N SER A 37 -10.33 41.00 -3.83
CA SER A 37 -9.56 40.39 -2.74
C SER A 37 -10.43 39.47 -1.89
N ALA A 38 -11.66 39.88 -1.56
CA ALA A 38 -12.62 39.07 -0.83
C ALA A 38 -13.04 37.80 -1.60
N LEU A 39 -13.22 37.91 -2.93
CA LEU A 39 -13.51 36.75 -3.78
C LEU A 39 -12.33 35.77 -3.87
N ARG A 40 -11.09 36.28 -3.99
CA ARG A 40 -9.89 35.45 -3.97
C ARG A 40 -9.72 34.72 -2.65
N ALA A 41 -9.92 35.40 -1.52
CA ALA A 41 -9.84 34.79 -0.20
C ALA A 41 -10.86 33.65 -0.03
N LYS A 42 -12.10 33.84 -0.48
CA LYS A 42 -13.13 32.79 -0.47
C LYS A 42 -12.77 31.61 -1.39
N ALA A 43 -12.25 31.87 -2.58
CA ALA A 43 -11.84 30.82 -3.51
C ALA A 43 -10.67 29.98 -2.96
N GLU A 44 -9.73 30.61 -2.26
CA GLU A 44 -8.62 29.93 -1.59
C GLU A 44 -9.12 29.05 -0.43
N GLU A 45 -10.07 29.56 0.37
CA GLU A 45 -10.72 28.82 1.47
C GLU A 45 -11.57 27.64 0.96
N GLU A 46 -12.23 27.79 -0.18
CA GLU A 46 -13.01 26.71 -0.78
C GLU A 46 -12.10 25.63 -1.38
N LYS A 47 -10.96 26.02 -1.98
CA LYS A 47 -9.90 25.09 -2.42
C LYS A 47 -9.27 24.32 -1.27
N SER A 48 -9.03 24.98 -0.12
CA SER A 48 -8.48 24.31 1.06
C SER A 48 -9.49 23.33 1.65
N ARG A 49 -10.78 23.69 1.72
CA ARG A 49 -11.85 22.77 2.13
C ARG A 49 -12.01 21.60 1.18
N GLU A 50 -11.98 21.81 -0.14
CA GLU A 50 -12.04 20.73 -1.13
C GLU A 50 -10.86 19.77 -1.03
N SER A 51 -9.65 20.30 -0.81
CA SER A 51 -8.45 19.46 -0.64
C SER A 51 -8.48 18.69 0.68
N GLU A 52 -8.95 19.29 1.78
CA GLU A 52 -9.20 18.60 3.04
C GLU A 52 -10.29 17.52 2.94
N VAL A 53 -11.37 17.80 2.22
CA VAL A 53 -12.47 16.84 2.00
C VAL A 53 -12.01 15.68 1.12
N LYS A 54 -11.26 15.93 0.04
CA LYS A 54 -10.64 14.86 -0.76
C LYS A 54 -9.68 14.02 0.08
N THR A 55 -8.85 14.65 0.90
CA THR A 55 -7.94 13.97 1.84
C THR A 55 -8.69 13.12 2.87
N LYS A 56 -9.86 13.57 3.35
CA LYS A 56 -10.72 12.80 4.28
C LYS A 56 -11.46 11.66 3.60
N ILE A 57 -11.94 11.83 2.38
CA ILE A 57 -12.66 10.79 1.63
C ILE A 57 -11.73 9.62 1.27
N ILE A 58 -10.48 9.91 0.87
CA ILE A 58 -9.48 8.87 0.59
C ILE A 58 -9.13 8.06 1.86
N LYS A 59 -9.15 8.70 3.04
CA LYS A 59 -8.91 8.03 4.33
C LYS A 59 -10.00 7.05 4.77
N VAL A 60 -11.18 7.06 4.15
CA VAL A 60 -12.29 6.13 4.46
C VAL A 60 -12.47 5.13 3.31
N GLN A 61 -11.39 4.51 2.83
CA GLN A 61 -11.55 3.23 2.14
C GLN A 61 -11.94 2.18 3.18
N GLU A 62 -13.07 1.49 2.96
CA GLU A 62 -13.45 0.35 3.77
C GLU A 62 -12.33 -0.69 3.78
N LYS A 63 -11.73 -0.91 4.96
CA LYS A 63 -10.68 -1.92 5.13
C LYS A 63 -11.20 -3.27 4.68
N LYS A 64 -10.57 -3.83 3.66
CA LYS A 64 -10.93 -5.16 3.18
C LYS A 64 -10.60 -6.19 4.26
N TRP A 65 -11.38 -7.27 4.34
CA TRP A 65 -11.25 -8.26 5.42
C TRP A 65 -9.86 -8.93 5.47
N TYR A 66 -9.14 -8.98 4.34
CA TYR A 66 -7.82 -9.57 4.20
C TYR A 66 -6.67 -8.66 4.66
N GLU A 67 -6.90 -7.35 4.80
CA GLU A 67 -5.84 -6.38 5.16
C GLU A 67 -5.25 -6.58 6.57
N LYS A 68 -5.92 -7.39 7.41
CA LYS A 68 -5.42 -7.81 8.73
C LYS A 68 -4.33 -8.89 8.67
N PHE A 69 -4.19 -9.57 7.54
CA PHE A 69 -3.18 -10.59 7.26
C PHE A 69 -2.00 -9.95 6.51
N HIS A 70 -0.93 -10.71 6.26
CA HIS A 70 -0.05 -10.42 5.13
C HIS A 70 -0.81 -10.83 3.86
N TRP A 71 -0.78 -10.03 2.80
CA TRP A 71 -1.58 -10.33 1.61
C TRP A 71 -0.93 -9.73 0.37
N PHE A 72 -1.23 -10.31 -0.79
CA PHE A 72 -0.94 -9.76 -2.10
C PHE A 72 -1.86 -10.39 -3.15
N PHE A 73 -1.95 -9.77 -4.33
CA PHE A 73 -2.58 -10.38 -5.49
C PHE A 73 -1.51 -10.97 -6.41
N THR A 74 -1.73 -12.21 -6.85
CA THR A 74 -0.85 -12.89 -7.80
C THR A 74 -0.94 -12.27 -9.20
N THR A 75 -0.09 -12.72 -10.12
CA THR A 75 -0.14 -12.26 -11.53
C THR A 75 -1.47 -12.60 -12.21
N GLY A 76 -2.06 -13.75 -11.89
CA GLY A 76 -3.40 -14.17 -12.29
C GLY A 76 -4.54 -13.47 -11.54
N ASN A 77 -4.24 -12.41 -10.76
CA ASN A 77 -5.21 -11.66 -9.95
C ASN A 77 -5.94 -12.50 -8.90
N LEU A 78 -5.28 -13.54 -8.37
CA LEU A 78 -5.77 -14.35 -7.27
C LEU A 78 -5.28 -13.79 -5.94
N LEU A 79 -6.11 -13.87 -4.90
CA LEU A 79 -5.75 -13.36 -3.58
C LEU A 79 -4.92 -14.40 -2.82
N ALA A 80 -3.73 -14.00 -2.38
CA ALA A 80 -2.91 -14.77 -1.44
C ALA A 80 -2.91 -14.09 -0.07
N ILE A 81 -3.15 -14.86 1.00
CA ILE A 81 -3.17 -14.37 2.39
C ILE A 81 -2.28 -15.22 3.29
N GLY A 82 -1.43 -14.57 4.09
CA GLY A 82 -0.47 -15.17 5.02
C GLY A 82 -0.72 -14.72 6.46
N GLY A 83 -0.66 -15.64 7.42
CA GLY A 83 -0.83 -15.32 8.83
C GLY A 83 0.41 -14.63 9.40
N ARG A 84 0.19 -13.56 10.19
CA ARG A 84 1.27 -12.80 10.84
C ARG A 84 1.81 -13.49 12.09
N ASP A 85 1.01 -14.36 12.69
CA ASP A 85 1.30 -15.09 13.91
C ASP A 85 0.58 -16.44 13.91
N ALA A 86 0.86 -17.26 14.95
CA ALA A 86 0.30 -18.59 15.05
C ALA A 86 -1.23 -18.61 15.21
N GLN A 87 -1.84 -17.59 15.83
CA GLN A 87 -3.30 -17.50 15.97
C GLN A 87 -3.96 -17.19 14.63
N GLN A 88 -3.37 -16.27 13.85
CA GLN A 88 -3.81 -15.98 12.50
C GLN A 88 -3.64 -17.19 11.56
N ASN A 89 -2.54 -17.94 11.68
CA ASN A 89 -2.34 -19.18 10.91
C ASN A 89 -3.47 -20.19 11.15
N GLU A 90 -3.90 -20.35 12.40
CA GLU A 90 -5.04 -21.21 12.73
C GLU A 90 -6.37 -20.68 12.21
N LEU A 91 -6.57 -19.37 12.30
CA LEU A 91 -7.74 -18.70 11.77
C LEU A 91 -7.83 -18.88 10.25
N LEU A 92 -6.72 -18.74 9.52
CA LEU A 92 -6.65 -18.98 8.09
C LEU A 92 -7.05 -20.42 7.74
N ASN A 93 -6.42 -21.40 8.39
CA ASN A 93 -6.73 -22.81 8.14
C ASN A 93 -8.18 -23.21 8.49
N SER A 94 -8.76 -22.60 9.52
CA SER A 94 -10.10 -22.99 9.99
C SER A 94 -11.24 -22.25 9.30
N LYS A 95 -11.07 -20.97 8.96
CA LYS A 95 -12.15 -20.11 8.46
C LYS A 95 -12.00 -19.69 7.00
N TYR A 96 -10.78 -19.56 6.49
CA TYR A 96 -10.53 -18.99 5.16
C TYR A 96 -9.99 -19.99 4.15
N PHE A 97 -9.59 -21.18 4.60
CA PHE A 97 -9.11 -22.26 3.75
C PHE A 97 -10.27 -23.17 3.31
N GLU A 98 -10.63 -23.05 2.05
CA GLU A 98 -11.74 -23.73 1.38
C GLU A 98 -11.22 -24.79 0.38
N ASP A 99 -12.11 -25.62 -0.16
CA ASP A 99 -11.73 -26.79 -0.96
C ASP A 99 -11.03 -26.46 -2.29
N HIS A 100 -11.29 -25.27 -2.85
CA HIS A 100 -10.71 -24.80 -4.12
C HIS A 100 -9.38 -24.04 -3.93
N ASP A 101 -8.95 -23.85 -2.70
CA ASP A 101 -7.74 -23.12 -2.37
C ASP A 101 -6.51 -24.03 -2.29
N LEU A 102 -5.33 -23.42 -2.28
CA LEU A 102 -4.08 -24.11 -1.96
C LEU A 102 -3.43 -23.55 -0.69
N PHE A 103 -2.96 -24.45 0.14
CA PHE A 103 -2.18 -24.15 1.35
C PHE A 103 -0.70 -24.23 1.02
N PHE A 104 0.08 -23.22 1.43
CA PHE A 104 1.52 -23.14 1.30
C PHE A 104 2.17 -22.96 2.67
N HIS A 105 3.27 -23.66 2.90
CA HIS A 105 4.05 -23.53 4.12
C HIS A 105 5.53 -23.87 3.85
N ALA A 106 6.44 -23.00 4.29
CA ALA A 106 7.86 -23.31 4.24
C ALA A 106 8.21 -24.51 5.13
N ASN A 107 9.12 -25.37 4.70
CA ASN A 107 9.53 -26.58 5.41
C ASN A 107 10.49 -26.25 6.57
N ILE A 108 10.04 -25.36 7.46
CA ILE A 108 10.74 -24.89 8.63
C ILE A 108 9.74 -24.50 9.73
N PHE A 109 10.12 -24.68 10.99
CA PHE A 109 9.29 -24.24 12.11
C PHE A 109 9.12 -22.72 12.12
N GLY A 110 7.93 -22.24 12.48
CA GLY A 110 7.64 -20.79 12.53
C GLY A 110 7.52 -20.15 11.14
N ALA A 111 7.00 -20.89 10.17
CA ALA A 111 6.59 -20.31 8.89
C ALA A 111 5.14 -19.80 8.95
N SER A 112 4.85 -18.80 8.12
CA SER A 112 3.49 -18.35 7.88
C SER A 112 2.70 -19.41 7.12
N VAL A 113 1.44 -19.61 7.50
CA VAL A 113 0.47 -20.33 6.69
C VAL A 113 -0.03 -19.36 5.63
N VAL A 114 0.21 -19.70 4.36
CA VAL A 114 -0.24 -18.91 3.22
C VAL A 114 -1.33 -19.68 2.48
N ILE A 115 -2.48 -19.04 2.27
CA ILE A 115 -3.60 -19.59 1.49
C ILE A 115 -3.71 -18.81 0.20
N LEU A 116 -3.62 -19.51 -0.93
CA LEU A 116 -3.93 -18.98 -2.25
C LEU A 116 -5.40 -19.29 -2.57
N LYS A 117 -6.22 -18.24 -2.67
CA LYS A 117 -7.63 -18.36 -3.02
C LYS A 117 -7.77 -18.82 -4.47
N ASP A 118 -8.63 -19.82 -4.70
CA ASP A 118 -8.79 -20.48 -6.01
C ASP A 118 -7.48 -21.08 -6.57
N GLY A 119 -6.60 -21.52 -5.66
CA GLY A 119 -5.29 -22.06 -5.99
C GLY A 119 -5.29 -23.29 -6.90
N LEU A 120 -6.38 -24.07 -6.94
CA LEU A 120 -6.49 -25.22 -7.85
C LEU A 120 -6.51 -24.80 -9.31
N ASN A 121 -7.05 -23.63 -9.63
CA ASN A 121 -7.11 -23.06 -10.98
C ASN A 121 -5.93 -22.10 -11.26
N ALA A 122 -5.06 -21.87 -10.28
CA ALA A 122 -3.94 -20.96 -10.39
C ALA A 122 -2.87 -21.46 -11.37
N SER A 123 -2.25 -20.51 -12.07
CA SER A 123 -1.12 -20.78 -12.96
C SER A 123 0.11 -21.21 -12.18
N LYS A 124 1.14 -21.71 -12.90
CA LYS A 124 2.42 -22.04 -12.28
C LYS A 124 3.06 -20.81 -11.62
N ASP A 125 2.99 -19.66 -12.27
CA ASP A 125 3.60 -18.42 -11.78
C ASP A 125 2.92 -17.96 -10.47
N ASP A 126 1.59 -18.01 -10.40
CA ASP A 126 0.83 -17.69 -9.17
C ASP A 126 1.27 -18.54 -7.98
N LYS A 127 1.49 -19.84 -8.21
CA LYS A 127 1.94 -20.75 -7.16
C LYS A 127 3.39 -20.52 -6.76
N GLU A 128 4.28 -20.21 -7.72
CA GLU A 128 5.67 -19.85 -7.41
C GLU A 128 5.78 -18.53 -6.64
N GLU A 129 4.92 -17.56 -6.92
CA GLU A 129 4.80 -16.31 -6.16
C GLU A 129 4.37 -16.57 -4.72
N CYS A 130 3.36 -17.43 -4.51
CA CYS A 130 2.91 -17.84 -3.19
C CYS A 130 3.96 -18.63 -2.43
N ALA A 131 4.73 -19.47 -3.13
CA ALA A 131 5.85 -20.18 -2.55
C ALA A 131 6.92 -19.19 -2.04
N GLN A 132 7.33 -18.21 -2.86
CA GLN A 132 8.29 -17.20 -2.45
C GLN A 132 7.79 -16.36 -1.28
N PHE A 133 6.50 -16.03 -1.28
CA PHE A 133 5.87 -15.33 -0.15
C PHE A 133 5.94 -16.16 1.13
N SER A 134 5.55 -17.44 1.10
CA SER A 134 5.63 -18.34 2.25
C SER A 134 7.08 -18.53 2.75
N ALA A 135 8.05 -18.61 1.82
CA ALA A 135 9.47 -18.66 2.16
C ALA A 135 9.92 -17.40 2.91
N SER A 136 9.61 -16.22 2.37
CA SER A 136 10.00 -14.92 2.96
C SER A 136 9.37 -14.68 4.33
N TYR A 137 8.13 -15.08 4.55
CA TYR A 137 7.44 -14.98 5.84
C TYR A 137 7.66 -16.24 6.70
N SER A 138 8.92 -16.66 6.83
CA SER A 138 9.29 -17.80 7.66
C SER A 138 10.47 -17.51 8.58
N SER A 139 10.70 -18.40 9.56
CA SER A 139 11.87 -18.29 10.43
C SER A 139 13.21 -18.41 9.71
N ALA A 140 13.22 -18.84 8.44
CA ALA A 140 14.42 -18.83 7.59
C ALA A 140 15.01 -17.42 7.47
N TRP A 141 14.16 -16.39 7.41
CA TRP A 141 14.59 -14.98 7.38
C TRP A 141 15.42 -14.61 8.62
N ASN A 142 14.90 -14.92 9.82
CA ASN A 142 15.58 -14.69 11.09
C ASN A 142 16.88 -15.49 11.24
N LYS A 143 16.94 -16.66 10.61
CA LYS A 143 18.10 -17.57 10.65
C LYS A 143 19.14 -17.24 9.58
N MET A 144 18.96 -16.16 8.84
CA MET A 144 19.80 -15.75 7.71
C MET A 144 19.95 -16.85 6.64
N GLN A 145 18.91 -17.65 6.43
CA GLN A 145 18.85 -18.64 5.36
C GLN A 145 18.24 -17.99 4.12
N GLY A 146 19.05 -17.80 3.07
CA GLY A 146 18.62 -17.15 1.82
C GLY A 146 17.58 -17.93 1.03
N GLU A 147 17.44 -19.22 1.30
CA GLU A 147 16.53 -20.13 0.60
C GLU A 147 15.91 -21.14 1.57
N VAL A 148 14.69 -21.58 1.27
CA VAL A 148 14.00 -22.65 1.99
C VAL A 148 13.09 -23.43 1.03
N ASP A 149 12.93 -24.72 1.29
CA ASP A 149 11.93 -25.52 0.58
C ASP A 149 10.53 -25.14 1.02
N VAL A 150 9.61 -25.01 0.08
CA VAL A 150 8.19 -24.77 0.35
C VAL A 150 7.38 -25.92 -0.23
N TYR A 151 6.31 -26.31 0.45
CA TYR A 151 5.36 -27.27 -0.10
C TYR A 151 3.97 -26.66 -0.18
N CYS A 152 3.19 -27.11 -1.16
CA CYS A 152 1.78 -26.81 -1.25
C CYS A 152 0.90 -28.08 -1.16
N MET A 153 -0.30 -27.90 -0.60
CA MET A 153 -1.26 -28.97 -0.32
C MET A 153 -2.70 -28.48 -0.48
N ARG A 154 -3.61 -29.42 -0.76
CA ARG A 154 -5.06 -29.19 -0.84
C ARG A 154 -5.74 -29.22 0.52
N ARG A 155 -7.00 -28.79 0.57
CA ARG A 155 -7.79 -28.67 1.81
C ARG A 155 -7.97 -29.99 2.55
N ASP A 156 -8.21 -31.07 1.82
CA ASP A 156 -8.41 -32.44 2.33
C ASP A 156 -7.13 -33.02 2.96
N GLN A 157 -5.97 -32.47 2.60
CA GLN A 157 -4.67 -32.93 3.05
C GLN A 157 -4.21 -32.29 4.36
N VAL A 158 -4.85 -31.20 4.79
CA VAL A 158 -4.45 -30.43 5.98
C VAL A 158 -5.54 -30.53 7.06
N SER A 159 -5.19 -31.09 8.21
CA SER A 159 -6.08 -31.20 9.35
C SER A 159 -5.42 -30.73 10.63
N LYS A 160 -6.22 -30.23 11.58
CA LYS A 160 -5.76 -29.88 12.93
C LYS A 160 -6.09 -30.97 13.97
N SER A 161 -6.90 -31.96 13.58
CA SER A 161 -7.38 -33.00 14.47
C SER A 161 -6.66 -34.32 14.19
N THR A 162 -6.18 -34.94 15.25
CA THR A 162 -5.64 -36.31 15.23
C THR A 162 -6.58 -37.26 15.96
N ASN A 163 -6.42 -38.57 15.75
CA ASN A 163 -7.17 -39.60 16.49
C ASN A 163 -6.94 -39.56 18.02
N LYS A 164 -5.95 -38.79 18.50
CA LYS A 164 -5.57 -38.66 19.92
C LYS A 164 -5.81 -37.26 20.51
N GLY A 165 -6.45 -36.35 19.77
CA GLY A 165 -6.75 -34.97 20.23
C GLY A 165 -6.32 -33.89 19.22
N SER A 166 -6.45 -32.61 19.63
CA SER A 166 -6.05 -31.45 18.84
C SER A 166 -4.54 -31.21 18.92
N LEU A 167 -3.91 -30.90 17.79
CA LEU A 167 -2.49 -30.51 17.77
C LEU A 167 -2.26 -29.17 18.49
N GLY A 168 -1.04 -28.99 19.00
CA GLY A 168 -0.60 -27.73 19.60
C GLY A 168 -0.66 -26.56 18.61
N THR A 169 -0.64 -25.34 19.14
CA THR A 169 -0.85 -24.14 18.33
C THR A 169 0.19 -24.01 17.21
N GLY A 170 -0.27 -23.77 15.99
CA GLY A 170 0.59 -23.66 14.79
C GLY A 170 1.10 -25.00 14.23
N SER A 171 0.60 -26.14 14.70
CA SER A 171 0.91 -27.46 14.15
C SER A 171 -0.26 -28.03 13.34
N PHE A 172 0.05 -28.64 12.19
CA PHE A 172 -0.92 -29.25 11.28
C PHE A 172 -0.56 -30.70 10.98
N LEU A 173 -1.58 -31.55 10.93
CA LEU A 173 -1.48 -32.91 10.43
C LEU A 173 -1.61 -32.86 8.91
N LEU A 174 -0.51 -33.22 8.23
CA LEU A 174 -0.43 -33.23 6.77
C LEU A 174 -0.52 -34.68 6.27
N LYS A 175 -1.40 -34.93 5.29
CA LYS A 175 -1.62 -36.25 4.69
C LYS A 175 -1.46 -36.23 3.18
N GLY A 176 -0.96 -37.32 2.61
CA GLY A 176 -0.81 -37.47 1.16
C GLY A 176 0.43 -36.78 0.58
N GLU A 177 0.44 -36.67 -0.74
CA GLU A 177 1.56 -36.14 -1.52
C GLU A 177 1.67 -34.61 -1.40
N ARG A 178 2.91 -34.10 -1.43
CA ARG A 178 3.20 -32.67 -1.39
C ARG A 178 3.77 -32.24 -2.72
N GLU A 179 3.27 -31.15 -3.27
CA GLU A 179 3.91 -30.46 -4.38
C GLU A 179 5.00 -29.55 -3.80
N TRP A 180 6.23 -29.65 -4.31
CA TRP A 180 7.41 -29.01 -3.72
C TRP A 180 7.98 -27.91 -4.60
N TYR A 181 8.33 -26.80 -3.96
CA TYR A 181 9.05 -25.66 -4.50
C TYR A 181 10.41 -25.61 -3.79
N ARG A 182 11.42 -26.21 -4.44
CA ARG A 182 12.76 -26.41 -3.85
C ARG A 182 13.59 -25.14 -3.95
N ASN A 183 14.43 -24.92 -2.94
CA ASN A 183 15.39 -23.79 -2.91
C ASN A 183 14.70 -22.44 -3.20
N THR A 184 13.54 -22.21 -2.59
CA THR A 184 12.78 -20.98 -2.82
C THR A 184 13.49 -19.85 -2.09
N ASN A 185 13.96 -18.84 -2.84
CA ASN A 185 14.69 -17.72 -2.27
C ASN A 185 13.78 -16.77 -1.47
N LEU A 186 14.36 -16.11 -0.48
CA LEU A 186 13.67 -15.16 0.37
C LEU A 186 13.89 -13.74 -0.17
N LYS A 187 12.93 -13.23 -0.93
CA LYS A 187 13.04 -11.89 -1.54
C LYS A 187 11.67 -11.23 -1.68
N LEU A 188 11.54 -10.03 -1.13
CA LEU A 188 10.33 -9.21 -1.18
C LEU A 188 10.60 -7.87 -1.87
N VAL A 189 9.55 -7.18 -2.29
CA VAL A 189 9.60 -5.82 -2.81
C VAL A 189 8.51 -5.01 -2.16
N ALA A 190 8.86 -3.84 -1.63
CA ALA A 190 7.89 -2.86 -1.20
C ALA A 190 7.66 -1.81 -2.30
N ILE A 191 6.39 -1.56 -2.61
CA ILE A 191 5.94 -0.50 -3.51
C ILE A 191 4.82 0.30 -2.85
N VAL A 192 4.58 1.50 -3.37
CA VAL A 192 3.39 2.29 -3.00
C VAL A 192 2.53 2.45 -4.23
N GLU A 193 1.34 1.89 -4.19
CA GLU A 193 0.33 1.98 -5.24
C GLU A 193 -0.97 2.55 -4.65
N ASN A 194 -1.56 3.55 -5.30
CA ASN A 194 -2.78 4.21 -4.81
C ASN A 194 -2.72 4.66 -3.33
N GLU A 195 -1.58 5.23 -2.91
CA GLU A 195 -1.29 5.65 -1.54
C GLU A 195 -1.26 4.51 -0.50
N LYS A 196 -1.29 3.25 -0.93
CA LYS A 196 -1.16 2.07 -0.06
C LYS A 196 0.22 1.44 -0.22
N LEU A 197 0.80 1.03 0.90
CA LEU A 197 2.00 0.20 0.92
C LEU A 197 1.64 -1.24 0.60
N GLU A 198 2.25 -1.79 -0.45
CA GLU A 198 2.18 -3.21 -0.79
C GLU A 198 3.55 -3.86 -0.69
N VAL A 199 3.61 -5.02 -0.03
CA VAL A 199 4.83 -5.83 0.07
C VAL A 199 4.57 -7.14 -0.67
N LEU A 200 5.26 -7.29 -1.79
CA LEU A 200 5.03 -8.37 -2.76
C LEU A 200 6.22 -9.35 -2.74
N PRO A 201 6.01 -10.63 -3.08
CA PRO A 201 7.12 -11.50 -3.46
C PRO A 201 7.79 -10.94 -4.72
N TYR A 202 9.12 -11.01 -4.80
CA TYR A 202 9.89 -10.51 -5.95
C TYR A 202 9.44 -11.09 -7.28
N LYS A 203 9.08 -12.38 -7.33
CA LYS A 203 8.50 -13.04 -8.51
C LYS A 203 7.26 -12.30 -9.01
N ARG A 204 6.34 -11.94 -8.11
CA ARG A 204 5.13 -11.18 -8.47
C ARG A 204 5.47 -9.82 -9.03
N PHE A 205 6.46 -9.15 -8.43
CA PHE A 205 6.91 -7.84 -8.88
C PHE A 205 7.45 -7.87 -10.32
N LEU A 206 8.12 -8.95 -10.75
CA LEU A 206 8.65 -9.09 -12.11
C LEU A 206 7.57 -9.15 -13.19
N HIS A 207 6.34 -9.53 -12.83
CA HIS A 207 5.20 -9.58 -13.75
C HIS A 207 4.39 -8.28 -13.80
N ILE A 208 4.75 -7.25 -13.02
CA ILE A 208 4.09 -5.95 -13.11
C ILE A 208 4.62 -5.22 -14.36
N GLU A 209 3.73 -4.64 -15.16
CA GLU A 209 4.15 -3.83 -16.30
C GLU A 209 4.82 -2.53 -15.85
N ASN A 210 5.80 -2.05 -16.63
CA ASN A 210 6.50 -0.79 -16.37
C ASN A 210 7.21 -0.71 -15.00
N THR A 211 7.76 -1.83 -14.50
CA THR A 211 8.47 -1.88 -13.21
C THR A 211 9.54 -0.82 -13.04
N GLU A 212 10.21 -0.38 -14.11
CA GLU A 212 11.26 0.65 -14.11
C GLU A 212 10.77 2.03 -13.68
N GLN A 213 9.48 2.32 -13.91
CA GLN A 213 8.86 3.59 -13.54
C GLN A 213 8.27 3.57 -12.12
N ILE A 214 8.13 2.38 -11.53
CA ILE A 214 7.57 2.19 -10.20
C ILE A 214 8.68 2.36 -9.17
N LYS A 215 8.46 3.33 -8.26
CA LYS A 215 9.33 3.49 -7.10
C LYS A 215 9.20 2.27 -6.20
N ARG A 216 10.32 1.61 -5.96
CA ARG A 216 10.38 0.31 -5.26
C ARG A 216 11.55 0.25 -4.29
N VAL A 217 11.45 -0.66 -3.34
CA VAL A 217 12.57 -1.08 -2.48
C VAL A 217 12.60 -2.59 -2.49
N ILE A 218 13.72 -3.16 -2.90
CA ILE A 218 13.98 -4.58 -2.81
C ILE A 218 14.38 -4.89 -1.37
N ILE A 219 13.75 -5.91 -0.80
CA ILE A 219 13.94 -6.31 0.59
C ILE A 219 14.52 -7.73 0.60
N GLU A 220 15.72 -7.84 1.15
CA GLU A 220 16.45 -9.10 1.29
C GLU A 220 16.93 -9.28 2.73
N ILE A 221 17.44 -10.47 3.03
CA ILE A 221 18.09 -10.76 4.30
C ILE A 221 19.38 -9.94 4.38
N GLY A 222 19.59 -9.26 5.50
CA GLY A 222 20.81 -8.47 5.72
C GLY A 222 21.07 -8.18 7.17
N ARG A 223 21.66 -7.01 7.46
CA ARG A 223 22.13 -6.63 8.82
C ARG A 223 21.37 -5.45 9.43
N ILE A 224 20.52 -4.77 8.65
CA ILE A 224 19.76 -3.60 9.10
C ILE A 224 18.62 -4.07 10.01
N GLN A 225 18.47 -3.43 11.17
CA GLN A 225 17.37 -3.74 12.08
C GLN A 225 16.02 -3.32 11.50
N LYS A 226 14.95 -4.01 11.90
CA LYS A 226 13.60 -3.80 11.38
C LYS A 226 13.11 -2.35 11.45
N SER A 227 13.39 -1.65 12.55
CA SER A 227 13.04 -0.24 12.73
C SER A 227 13.76 0.68 11.74
N ASP A 228 15.03 0.42 11.47
CA ASP A 228 15.85 1.23 10.58
C ASP A 228 15.54 0.91 9.11
N ALA A 229 15.25 -0.35 8.81
CA ALA A 229 14.74 -0.76 7.51
C ALA A 229 13.41 -0.06 7.21
N ALA A 230 12.49 -0.01 8.16
CA ALA A 230 11.21 0.68 7.99
C ALA A 230 11.38 2.19 7.75
N LYS A 231 12.29 2.86 8.47
CA LYS A 231 12.63 4.27 8.22
C LYS A 231 13.21 4.49 6.83
N LYS A 232 14.10 3.62 6.37
CA LYS A 232 14.68 3.70 5.02
C LYS A 232 13.62 3.49 3.94
N ILE A 233 12.75 2.50 4.09
CA ILE A 233 11.62 2.25 3.18
C ILE A 233 10.68 3.45 3.16
N SER A 234 10.36 4.04 4.32
CA SER A 234 9.54 5.25 4.43
C SER A 234 10.14 6.42 3.61
N SER A 235 11.43 6.70 3.79
CA SER A 235 12.12 7.75 3.04
C SER A 235 12.19 7.49 1.55
N ILE A 236 12.48 6.25 1.14
CA ILE A 236 12.56 5.88 -0.28
C ILE A 236 11.17 5.92 -0.88
N LEU A 237 10.16 5.27 -0.31
CA LEU A 237 8.82 5.22 -0.91
C LEU A 237 7.96 6.47 -0.67
N LYS A 238 8.44 7.43 0.13
CA LYS A 238 7.67 8.61 0.59
C LYS A 238 6.35 8.19 1.27
N TYR A 239 6.43 7.18 2.14
CA TYR A 239 5.29 6.65 2.89
C TYR A 239 5.47 6.93 4.38
N ASP A 240 4.62 7.77 4.95
CA ASP A 240 4.84 8.34 6.29
C ASP A 240 4.59 7.36 7.44
N ASP A 241 3.76 6.33 7.23
CA ASP A 241 3.38 5.39 8.30
C ASP A 241 4.41 4.25 8.46
N ILE A 242 5.44 4.53 9.25
CA ILE A 242 6.51 3.59 9.63
C ILE A 242 5.96 2.34 10.34
N ASN A 243 4.92 2.49 11.16
CA ASN A 243 4.35 1.36 11.90
C ASN A 243 3.71 0.35 10.95
N THR A 244 3.00 0.84 9.93
CA THR A 244 2.45 -0.01 8.87
C THR A 244 3.56 -0.73 8.10
N ILE A 245 4.66 -0.05 7.77
CA ILE A 245 5.82 -0.70 7.12
C ILE A 245 6.37 -1.82 8.01
N MET A 246 6.58 -1.55 9.30
CA MET A 246 7.08 -2.56 10.25
C MET A 246 6.16 -3.78 10.35
N GLN A 247 4.85 -3.60 10.29
CA GLN A 247 3.90 -4.73 10.35
C GLN A 247 3.95 -5.61 9.10
N GLN A 248 4.26 -5.04 7.94
CA GLN A 248 4.34 -5.78 6.68
C GLN A 248 5.67 -6.50 6.48
N LEU A 249 6.75 -6.06 7.13
CA LEU A 249 8.04 -6.75 7.06
C LEU A 249 8.03 -8.07 7.85
N PRO A 250 8.74 -9.12 7.38
CA PRO A 250 8.95 -10.34 8.17
C PRO A 250 9.73 -10.05 9.46
N ALA A 251 9.93 -11.07 10.29
CA ALA A 251 10.82 -10.95 11.43
C ALA A 251 12.27 -11.09 10.96
N GLY A 252 13.17 -10.24 11.48
CA GLY A 252 14.62 -10.38 11.29
C GLY A 252 15.32 -9.09 10.94
N THR A 253 16.43 -9.23 10.23
CA THR A 253 17.29 -8.14 9.75
C THR A 253 17.30 -8.09 8.22
N PHE A 254 17.60 -6.92 7.67
CA PHE A 254 17.31 -6.58 6.28
C PHE A 254 18.52 -6.03 5.55
N SER A 255 18.55 -6.25 4.24
CA SER A 255 19.26 -5.45 3.26
C SER A 255 18.22 -4.79 2.37
N LEU A 256 18.46 -3.54 1.98
CA LEU A 256 17.55 -2.77 1.14
C LEU A 256 18.31 -2.27 -0.08
N GLU A 257 17.77 -2.53 -1.26
CA GLU A 257 18.27 -2.07 -2.56
C GLU A 257 17.22 -1.26 -3.33
#